data_AF-A0A5K0Z5E3-F1
#
_entry.id   AF-A0A5K0Z5E3-F1
#
_cell.length_a   1.000
_cell.length_b   1.000
_cell.length_c   1.000
_cell.angle_alpha   90.00
_cell.angle_beta   90.00
_cell.angle_gamma   90.00
#
_symmetry.space_group_name_H-M   'P 1'
#
loop_
_entity.id
_entity.type
_entity.pdbx_description
1 polymer ?
#
loop_
_entity_poly.entity_id
_entity_poly.type
_entity_poly.pdbx_seq_one_letter_code
_entity_poly.pdbx_strand_id
1 'polypeptide(L)' 'GGLLNATFGNATEMIISIYALEHGMVRVVQQSLLGSILSNMLLVLGCAFFCGGICHYKKDQVFNK' A
#
# COMPACT_ATOMS: atom_id res chain seq x y z
N GLY A 1 -10.83 7.54 -14.43
CA GLY A 1 -9.56 7.68 -13.70
C GLY A 1 -9.41 6.67 -12.58
N GLY A 2 -10.24 6.76 -11.52
CA GLY A 2 -10.07 5.97 -10.29
C GLY A 2 -10.05 4.45 -10.48
N LEU A 3 -10.90 3.90 -11.36
CA LEU A 3 -10.93 2.45 -11.63
C LEU A 3 -9.59 1.97 -12.22
N LEU A 4 -9.06 2.69 -13.21
CA LEU A 4 -7.75 2.38 -13.81
C LEU A 4 -6.63 2.50 -12.78
N ASN A 5 -6.68 3.49 -11.88
CA ASN A 5 -5.69 3.63 -10.81
C ASN A 5 -5.76 2.49 -9.79
N ALA A 6 -6.95 2.02 -9.44
CA ALA A 6 -7.10 0.90 -8.51
C ALA A 6 -6.61 -0.42 -9.12
N THR A 7 -6.89 -0.66 -10.41
CA THR A 7 -6.50 -1.89 -11.12
C THR A 7 -5.02 -1.87 -11.49
N PHE A 8 -4.53 -0.82 -12.14
CA PHE A 8 -3.14 -0.74 -12.60
C PHE A 8 -2.16 -0.33 -11.50
N GLY A 9 -2.60 0.46 -10.52
CA GLY A 9 -1.76 0.84 -9.37
C GLY A 9 -1.36 -0.34 -8.48
N ASN A 10 -2.16 -1.42 -8.48
CA ASN A 10 -1.87 -2.67 -7.76
C ASN A 10 -1.73 -3.87 -8.72
N ALA A 11 -1.51 -3.64 -10.03
CA ALA A 11 -1.53 -4.73 -11.03
C ALA A 11 -0.48 -5.80 -10.74
N THR A 12 0.71 -5.40 -10.29
CA THR A 12 1.79 -6.35 -9.94
C THR A 12 1.38 -7.30 -8.82
N GLU A 13 0.78 -6.78 -7.75
CA GLU A 13 0.28 -7.60 -6.63
C GLU A 13 -0.86 -8.51 -7.07
N MET A 14 -1.74 -8.04 -7.95
CA MET A 14 -2.84 -8.83 -8.51
C MET A 14 -2.34 -9.99 -9.38
N ILE A 15 -1.36 -9.76 -10.26
CA ILE A 15 -0.75 -10.79 -11.11
C ILE A 15 -0.09 -11.87 -10.26
N ILE A 16 0.70 -11.48 -9.26
CA ILE A 16 1.39 -12.41 -8.36
C ILE A 16 0.37 -13.21 -7.52
N SER A 17 -0.71 -12.56 -7.08
CA SER A 17 -1.77 -13.22 -6.31
C SER A 17 -2.52 -14.26 -7.15
N ILE A 18 -2.84 -13.95 -8.41
CA ILE A 18 -3.48 -14.91 -9.32
C ILE A 18 -2.56 -16.12 -9.56
N TYR A 19 -1.29 -15.88 -9.88
CA TYR A 19 -0.31 -16.94 -10.05
C TYR A 19 -0.19 -17.83 -8.80
N ALA A 20 -0.13 -17.23 -7.61
CA ALA A 20 -0.06 -17.97 -6.35
C ALA A 20 -1.34 -18.79 -6.08
N LEU A 21 -2.51 -18.28 -6.45
CA LEU A 21 -3.78 -19.03 -6.35
C LEU A 21 -3.81 -20.22 -7.31
N GLU A 22 -3.33 -20.09 -8.55
CA GLU A 22 -3.25 -21.20 -9.50
C GLU A 22 -2.38 -22.36 -8.98
N HIS A 23 -1.35 -22.04 -8.19
CA HIS A 23 -0.50 -23.02 -7.51
C HIS A 23 -1.03 -23.47 -6.13
N GLY A 24 -2.26 -23.11 -5.76
CA GLY A 24 -2.88 -23.52 -4.50
C GLY A 24 -2.32 -22.83 -3.24
N MET A 25 -1.52 -21.77 -3.40
CA MET A 25 -0.86 -21.06 -2.30
C MET A 25 -1.79 -20.01 -1.65
N VAL A 26 -2.98 -20.45 -1.22
CA VAL A 26 -4.01 -19.55 -0.67
C VAL A 26 -3.52 -18.78 0.56
N ARG A 27 -2.73 -19.43 1.43
CA ARG A 27 -2.17 -18.78 2.62
C ARG A 27 -1.23 -17.63 2.27
N VAL A 28 -0.42 -17.77 1.21
CA VAL A 28 0.50 -16.72 0.75
C VAL A 28 -0.29 -15.51 0.25
N VAL A 29 -1.38 -15.75 -0.49
CA VAL A 29 -2.25 -14.69 -1.01
C VAL A 29 -2.96 -13.95 0.13
N GLN A 30 -3.47 -14.66 1.12
CA GLN A 30 -4.07 -14.04 2.32
C GLN A 30 -3.06 -13.18 3.07
N GLN A 31 -1.83 -13.68 3.26
CA GLN A 31 -0.76 -12.95 3.92
C GLN A 31 -0.30 -11.74 3.10
N SER A 32 -0.24 -11.83 1.77
CA SER A 32 0.14 -10.69 0.91
C SER A 32 -0.91 -9.58 0.94
N LEU A 33 -2.21 -9.92 0.94
CA LEU A 33 -3.29 -8.95 1.04
C LEU A 33 -3.26 -8.22 2.39
N LEU A 34 -3.11 -8.96 3.49
CA LEU A 34 -2.91 -8.37 4.82
C LEU A 34 -1.66 -7.48 4.86
N GLY A 35 -0.56 -7.96 4.29
CA GLY A 35 0.70 -7.22 4.19
C GLY A 35 0.56 -5.91 3.41
N SER A 36 -0.17 -5.91 2.29
CA SER A 36 -0.41 -4.73 1.46
C SER A 36 -1.21 -3.67 2.21
N ILE A 37 -2.25 -4.07 2.96
CA ILE A 37 -3.03 -3.17 3.83
C ILE A 37 -2.12 -2.56 4.91
N LEU A 38 -1.36 -3.39 5.63
CA LEU A 38 -0.46 -2.93 6.69
C LEU A 38 0.65 -2.02 6.15
N SER A 39 1.23 -2.36 5.00
CA SER A 39 2.26 -1.55 4.33
C SER A 39 1.73 -0.16 4.00
N ASN A 40 0.55 -0.07 3.39
CA ASN A 40 -0.02 1.23 3.01
C ASN A 40 -0.42 2.07 4.22
N MET A 41 -1.03 1.45 5.23
CA MET A 41 -1.51 2.17 6.42
C MET A 41 -0.40 2.55 7.40
N LEU A 42 0.65 1.75 7.54
CA LEU A 42 1.68 1.96 8.56
C LEU A 42 3.01 2.36 7.94
N LEU A 43 3.52 1.59 6.98
CA LEU A 43 4.85 1.83 6.44
C LEU A 43 4.86 3.07 5.55
N VAL A 44 4.02 3.09 4.51
CA VAL A 44 3.96 4.20 3.55
C VAL A 44 3.51 5.48 4.25
N LEU A 45 2.42 5.42 5.01
CA LEU A 45 1.92 6.57 5.76
C LEU A 45 2.93 7.05 6.83
N GLY A 46 3.53 6.12 7.57
CA GLY A 46 4.51 6.44 8.60
C GLY A 46 5.78 7.06 8.02
N CYS A 47 6.29 6.54 6.90
CA CYS A 47 7.41 7.15 6.17
C CYS A 47 7.03 8.53 5.61
N ALA A 48 5.81 8.71 5.11
CA ALA A 48 5.34 10.01 4.64
C ALA A 48 5.32 11.04 5.77
N PHE A 49 4.82 10.69 6.95
CA PHE A 49 4.87 11.55 8.13
C PHE A 49 6.28 11.79 8.64
N PHE A 50 7.13 10.76 8.66
CA PHE A 50 8.50 10.86 9.13
C PHE A 50 9.35 11.78 8.22
N CYS A 51 9.39 11.48 6.92
CA CYS A 51 10.11 12.29 5.94
C CYS A 51 9.48 13.69 5.82
N GLY A 52 8.14 13.77 5.80
CA GLY A 52 7.41 15.02 5.77
C GLY A 52 7.73 15.92 6.96
N GLY A 53 7.76 15.35 8.17
CA GLY A 53 8.08 16.02 9.42
C GLY A 53 9.54 16.45 9.52
N ILE A 54 10.50 15.67 9.00
CA ILE A 54 11.91 16.09 8.92
C ILE A 54 12.06 17.28 7.97
N CYS A 55 11.49 17.19 6.76
CA CYS A 55 11.59 18.25 5.75
C CYS A 55 10.86 19.54 6.17
N HIS A 56 9.76 19.42 6.91
CA HIS A 56 8.92 20.55 7.34
C HIS A 56 8.89 20.72 8.87
N TYR A 57 10.01 20.49 9.56
CA TYR A 57 10.07 20.47 11.03
C TYR A 57 9.58 21.73 11.76
N LYS A 58 9.43 22.86 11.04
CA LYS A 58 8.94 24.13 11.59
C LYS A 58 7.43 24.30 11.53
N LYS A 59 6.71 23.39 10.86
CA LYS A 59 5.26 23.51 10.62
C LYS A 59 4.59 22.15 10.66
N ASP A 60 3.46 22.07 11.33
CA ASP A 60 2.63 20.88 11.31
C ASP A 60 1.98 20.68 9.93
N GLN A 61 1.91 19.43 9.50
CA GLN A 61 1.23 19.06 8.26
C GLN A 61 -0.27 18.91 8.53
N VAL A 62 -1.06 19.89 8.10
CA VAL A 62 -2.52 19.89 8.24
C VAL A 62 -3.15 19.33 6.96
N PHE A 63 -3.93 18.25 7.09
CA PHE A 63 -4.57 17.56 5.96
C PHE A 63 -6.09 17.70 5.93
N ASN A 64 -6.69 18.28 6.97
CA ASN A 64 -8.10 18.59 6.98
C ASN A 64 -8.34 19.90 6.23
N LYS A 65 -9.44 19.94 5.47
CA LYS A 65 -9.83 21.08 4.65
C LYS A 65 -10.84 21.94 5.38
#